data_AF-A0A2S3UJM2-F1
#
_entry.id   AF-A0A2S3UJM2-F1
#
_cell.length_a   1.000
_cell.length_b   1.000
_cell.length_c   1.000
_cell.angle_alpha   90.00
_cell.angle_beta   90.00
_cell.angle_gamma   90.00
#
_symmetry.space_group_name_H-M   'P 1'
#
loop_
_entity.id
_entity.type
_entity.pdbx_description
1 polymer ?
#
loop_
_entity_poly.entity_id
_entity_poly.type
_entity_poly.pdbx_seq_one_letter_code
_entity_poly.pdbx_strand_id
1 'polypeptide(L)'
;MQKFLFILLSSIFITNSAGYSEEKTSNISVPIRINLKAVENKINAELPQRLAEINEPGRLCVPAKWLKTKGIPKCSMKGIKIYCKDTWIKIKTTPDIHCDVNGWVNRNGNVGLSGSGQTLQISVPIASSVSAKAAGISETADAKATIFATITPDITPEWNVSAVVTPDMRWDQRPTLKLFGIIKITIGSKVEPKLREKMNEFAATVPQMLSDLKIRSKVEEAWVNIQAPIQISKSPATYLIFRPRSVGFSGISIENNIMNAQVSIAGSTEVVIGDKPDIEPVPLQPLQKIPQSDGVFSFSVPTFVTFDEIERTAKSQFPDGFSTELDDEKLNGTLLINNLKAGRLQDGKLSLTIDVDYDNRSNFVRWIDIFDWFDTTGKITFAAVPRIDAEKDVVFVDGLEVDSDTNNNLVDALVDISRLPILRKFISDAAKYNYSGDLQQGISTANEAMNVQLEDGIRITGTLTAADMEQISVLENGLSMSATAGGTVSIDVGL
;
A
#
# COMPACT_ATOMS: atom_id res chain seq x y z
N MET A 1 -20.48 -26.87 -5.38
CA MET A 1 -19.18 -26.70 -4.67
C MET A 1 -19.28 -27.30 -3.27
N GLN A 2 -19.69 -28.57 -3.17
CA GLN A 2 -20.29 -29.17 -1.97
C GLN A 2 -19.79 -30.62 -1.71
N LYS A 3 -18.59 -30.98 -2.22
CA LYS A 3 -18.11 -32.38 -2.16
C LYS A 3 -16.64 -32.58 -1.75
N PHE A 4 -15.92 -31.54 -1.32
CA PHE A 4 -14.47 -31.66 -1.06
C PHE A 4 -14.04 -31.50 0.40
N LEU A 5 -14.96 -31.28 1.33
CA LEU A 5 -14.59 -31.10 2.74
C LEU A 5 -15.57 -31.81 3.67
N PHE A 6 -15.40 -33.13 3.79
CA PHE A 6 -15.99 -33.89 4.88
C PHE A 6 -14.89 -34.81 5.41
N ILE A 7 -14.63 -34.69 6.71
CA ILE A 7 -13.84 -35.59 7.57
C ILE A 7 -12.34 -35.22 7.71
N LEU A 8 -12.04 -34.37 8.69
CA LEU A 8 -10.78 -34.36 9.43
C LEU A 8 -11.06 -33.83 10.84
N LEU A 9 -11.35 -34.75 11.74
CA LEU A 9 -11.39 -34.52 13.18
C LEU A 9 -10.57 -35.65 13.80
N SER A 10 -9.30 -35.37 14.08
CA SER A 10 -8.77 -35.34 15.44
C SER A 10 -7.27 -35.57 15.46
N SER A 11 -6.60 -34.70 16.22
CA SER A 11 -5.33 -34.92 16.91
C SER A 11 -4.05 -34.76 16.07
N ILE A 12 -3.23 -33.72 16.37
CA ILE A 12 -1.97 -33.85 17.15
C ILE A 12 -1.08 -32.61 16.99
N PHE A 13 -0.64 -32.15 18.17
CA PHE A 13 0.62 -31.51 18.58
C PHE A 13 1.49 -30.68 17.62
N ILE A 14 1.90 -29.56 18.20
CA ILE A 14 3.03 -28.69 17.86
C ILE A 14 4.33 -29.50 17.82
N THR A 15 5.02 -29.49 16.68
CA THR A 15 6.49 -29.64 16.62
C THR A 15 7.08 -28.62 15.64
N ASN A 16 7.90 -27.72 16.20
CA ASN A 16 8.82 -26.87 15.45
C ASN A 16 9.88 -27.75 14.80
N SER A 17 9.97 -27.76 13.48
CA SER A 17 11.22 -28.09 12.78
C SER A 17 11.52 -26.99 11.76
N ALA A 18 12.55 -26.20 12.09
CA ALA A 18 13.07 -25.12 11.27
C ALA A 18 13.75 -25.68 10.01
N GLY A 19 13.09 -25.54 8.87
CA GLY A 19 13.74 -25.42 7.57
C GLY A 19 13.70 -23.94 7.18
N TYR A 20 14.81 -23.22 7.36
CA TYR A 20 14.91 -21.83 6.91
C TYR A 20 14.97 -21.79 5.38
N SER A 21 13.82 -21.64 4.74
CA SER A 21 13.73 -21.02 3.41
C SER A 21 14.09 -19.53 3.59
N GLU A 22 14.97 -18.97 2.76
CA GLU A 22 15.23 -17.52 2.75
C GLU A 22 13.90 -16.78 2.62
N GLU A 23 13.56 -15.99 3.64
CA GLU A 23 12.29 -15.28 3.69
C GLU A 23 12.25 -14.21 2.59
N LYS A 24 11.65 -14.56 1.45
CA LYS A 24 11.54 -13.66 0.30
C LYS A 24 10.66 -12.47 0.67
N THR A 25 11.19 -11.27 0.45
CA THR A 25 10.50 -10.02 0.76
C THR A 25 9.40 -9.76 -0.26
N SER A 26 8.16 -9.64 0.23
CA SER A 26 7.03 -9.15 -0.54
C SER A 26 7.05 -7.62 -0.54
N ASN A 27 6.81 -7.01 -1.70
CA ASN A 27 6.80 -5.56 -1.86
C ASN A 27 5.67 -5.11 -2.80
N ILE A 28 5.12 -3.95 -2.50
CA ILE A 28 4.14 -3.25 -3.33
C ILE A 28 4.55 -1.80 -3.43
N SER A 29 4.63 -1.27 -4.65
CA SER A 29 4.98 0.12 -4.92
C SER A 29 3.89 0.76 -5.77
N VAL A 30 3.15 1.69 -5.18
CA VAL A 30 1.92 2.26 -5.75
C VAL A 30 2.16 3.71 -6.17
N PRO A 31 2.29 3.99 -7.48
CA PRO A 31 2.30 5.35 -8.00
C PRO A 31 0.89 5.92 -7.90
N ILE A 32 0.83 7.17 -7.47
CA ILE A 32 -0.38 7.96 -7.30
C ILE A 32 -0.26 9.15 -8.23
N ARG A 33 -1.23 9.28 -9.14
CA ARG A 33 -1.32 10.39 -10.10
C ARG A 33 -2.56 11.20 -9.81
N ILE A 34 -2.38 12.48 -9.53
CA ILE A 34 -3.46 13.38 -9.15
C ILE A 34 -3.53 14.49 -10.19
N ASN A 35 -4.68 14.63 -10.84
CA ASN A 35 -4.93 15.74 -11.75
C ASN A 35 -5.03 17.06 -10.96
N LEU A 36 -4.11 18.00 -11.19
CA LEU A 36 -4.15 19.30 -10.50
C LEU A 36 -5.46 20.06 -10.78
N LYS A 37 -6.11 19.83 -11.92
CA LYS A 37 -7.41 20.46 -12.21
C LYS A 37 -8.51 19.96 -11.27
N ALA A 38 -8.49 18.70 -10.87
CA ALA A 38 -9.44 18.17 -9.89
C ALA A 38 -9.25 18.84 -8.52
N VAL A 39 -7.99 19.01 -8.09
CA VAL A 39 -7.65 19.74 -6.86
C VAL A 39 -8.04 21.21 -6.96
N GLU A 40 -7.77 21.87 -8.09
CA GLU A 40 -8.18 23.26 -8.35
C GLU A 40 -9.70 23.43 -8.22
N ASN A 41 -10.49 22.53 -8.79
CA ASN A 41 -11.94 22.56 -8.72
C ASN A 41 -12.44 22.43 -7.27
N LYS A 42 -11.81 21.55 -6.48
CA LYS A 42 -12.12 21.37 -5.05
C LYS A 42 -11.81 22.63 -4.23
N ILE A 43 -10.64 23.24 -4.45
CA ILE A 43 -10.27 24.52 -3.81
C ILE A 43 -11.29 25.61 -4.19
N ASN A 44 -11.70 25.68 -5.46
CA ASN A 44 -12.66 26.69 -5.90
C ASN A 44 -14.05 26.52 -5.26
N ALA A 45 -14.46 25.29 -4.97
CA ALA A 45 -15.72 24.97 -4.32
C ALA A 45 -15.71 25.28 -2.81
N GLU A 46 -14.57 25.09 -2.14
CA GLU A 46 -14.45 25.28 -0.69
C GLU A 46 -14.05 26.70 -0.28
N LEU A 47 -13.28 27.41 -1.11
CA LEU A 47 -12.83 28.77 -0.79
C LEU A 47 -13.97 29.79 -1.02
N PRO A 48 -14.45 30.51 0.01
CA PRO A 48 -15.60 31.39 -0.09
C PRO A 48 -15.35 32.59 -1.01
N GLN A 49 -16.42 33.12 -1.63
CA GLN A 49 -16.33 34.33 -2.45
C GLN A 49 -15.97 35.58 -1.64
N ARG A 50 -16.49 35.72 -0.42
CA ARG A 50 -16.11 36.77 0.54
C ARG A 50 -14.95 36.24 1.40
N LEU A 51 -13.77 36.84 1.26
CA LEU A 51 -12.56 36.43 1.97
C LEU A 51 -12.39 37.18 3.30
N ALA A 52 -12.79 38.45 3.34
CA ALA A 52 -12.75 39.26 4.55
C ALA A 52 -13.80 40.36 4.53
N GLU A 53 -14.29 40.71 5.71
CA GLU A 53 -15.08 41.90 5.97
C GLU A 53 -14.28 42.81 6.92
N ILE A 54 -14.22 44.09 6.60
CA ILE A 54 -13.48 45.09 7.38
C ILE A 54 -14.52 45.98 8.04
N ASN A 55 -14.53 46.00 9.36
CA ASN A 55 -15.37 46.89 10.16
C ASN A 55 -14.58 47.30 11.40
N GLU A 56 -13.95 48.47 11.33
CA GLU A 56 -13.08 49.01 12.37
C GLU A 56 -13.54 50.43 12.74
N PRO A 57 -14.51 50.57 13.65
CA PRO A 57 -15.00 51.87 14.08
C PRO A 57 -13.96 52.60 14.95
N GLY A 58 -13.88 53.92 14.79
CA GLY A 58 -13.06 54.80 15.63
C GLY A 58 -11.55 54.50 15.61
N ARG A 59 -11.01 53.93 14.52
CA ARG A 59 -9.58 53.62 14.39
C ARG A 59 -8.74 54.89 14.24
N LEU A 60 -7.62 54.99 14.95
CA LEU A 60 -6.64 56.06 14.74
C LEU A 60 -5.98 55.91 13.35
N CYS A 61 -6.37 56.76 12.40
CA CYS A 61 -5.86 56.75 11.03
C CYS A 61 -4.61 57.61 10.86
N VAL A 62 -4.65 58.83 11.44
CA VAL A 62 -3.54 59.78 11.35
C VAL A 62 -3.18 60.21 12.78
N PRO A 63 -1.98 59.84 13.26
CA PRO A 63 -1.52 60.28 14.57
C PRO A 63 -1.20 61.78 14.53
N ALA A 64 -1.41 62.43 15.67
CA ALA A 64 -1.03 63.82 15.86
C ALA A 64 0.45 64.06 15.61
N LYS A 65 0.76 65.12 14.87
CA LYS A 65 2.13 65.63 14.72
C LYS A 65 2.48 66.52 15.90
N TRP A 66 3.73 66.42 16.32
CA TRP A 66 4.30 67.19 17.42
C TRP A 66 5.50 67.97 16.92
N LEU A 67 5.51 69.27 17.15
CA LEU A 67 6.68 70.11 16.94
C LEU A 67 7.53 70.08 18.21
N LYS A 68 8.78 69.63 18.08
CA LYS A 68 9.77 69.73 19.15
C LYS A 68 10.56 71.03 18.97
N THR A 69 10.41 71.96 19.91
CA THR A 69 11.10 73.26 19.88
C THR A 69 11.82 73.53 21.20
N LYS A 70 12.81 74.42 21.18
CA LYS A 70 13.52 74.84 22.40
C LYS A 70 12.58 75.69 23.24
N GLY A 71 12.41 75.28 24.49
CA GLY A 71 11.75 76.06 25.53
C GLY A 71 12.72 76.95 26.28
N ILE A 72 12.19 77.65 27.29
CA ILE A 72 12.97 78.53 28.16
C ILE A 72 14.02 77.70 28.93
N PRO A 73 15.33 77.89 28.69
CA PRO A 73 16.37 77.09 29.32
C PRO A 73 16.23 77.09 30.83
N LYS A 74 16.33 75.91 31.47
CA LYS A 74 16.38 75.83 32.92
C LYS A 74 17.76 76.25 33.37
N CYS A 75 17.83 77.47 33.90
CA CYS A 75 19.05 78.03 34.48
C CYS A 75 19.05 77.83 36.00
N SER A 76 20.16 77.33 36.53
CA SER A 76 20.40 77.22 37.97
C SER A 76 21.66 78.01 38.33
N MET A 77 21.60 78.75 39.44
CA MET A 77 22.77 79.42 40.00
C MET A 77 23.52 78.48 40.93
N LYS A 78 24.84 78.36 40.74
CA LYS A 78 25.74 77.67 41.67
C LYS A 78 26.83 78.65 42.08
N GLY A 79 26.55 79.40 43.15
CA GLY A 79 27.30 80.61 43.50
C GLY A 79 27.00 81.75 42.52
N ILE A 80 28.03 82.41 42.00
CA ILE A 80 27.91 83.54 41.05
C ILE A 80 27.81 83.07 39.58
N LYS A 81 28.01 81.77 39.31
CA LYS A 81 27.94 81.20 37.95
C LYS A 81 26.52 80.70 37.64
N ILE A 82 26.00 81.13 36.49
CA ILE A 82 24.71 80.69 35.95
C ILE A 82 24.97 79.54 34.97
N TYR A 83 24.34 78.39 35.19
CA TYR A 83 24.36 77.25 34.27
C TYR A 83 22.97 77.04 33.70
N CYS A 84 22.83 77.15 32.39
CA CYS A 84 21.58 76.92 31.69
C CYS A 84 21.62 75.59 30.93
N LYS A 85 20.55 74.79 31.06
CA LYS A 85 20.32 73.61 30.21
C LYS A 85 19.12 73.88 29.31
N ASP A 86 19.30 73.63 28.02
CA ASP A 86 18.20 73.66 27.05
C ASP A 86 17.10 72.70 27.49
N THR A 87 15.89 73.22 27.63
CA THR A 87 14.69 72.41 27.79
C THR A 87 13.96 72.32 26.46
N TRP A 88 13.44 71.16 26.13
CA TRP A 88 12.66 70.94 24.92
C TRP A 88 11.18 70.85 25.26
N ILE A 89 10.34 71.52 24.48
CA ILE A 89 8.88 71.47 24.61
C ILE A 89 8.33 70.76 23.36
N LYS A 90 7.35 69.87 23.57
CA LYS A 90 6.58 69.24 22.49
C LYS A 90 5.22 69.93 22.40
N ILE A 91 4.91 70.50 21.24
CA ILE A 91 3.63 71.17 20.99
C ILE A 91 2.85 70.35 19.97
N LYS A 92 1.61 69.96 20.28
CA LYS A 92 0.73 69.22 19.37
C LYS A 92 0.31 70.16 18.24
N THR A 93 0.73 69.90 17.00
CA THR A 93 0.45 70.76 15.84
C THR A 93 -0.76 70.31 15.04
N THR A 94 -1.16 69.04 15.15
CA THR A 94 -2.38 68.51 14.52
C THR A 94 -3.13 67.60 15.48
N PRO A 95 -4.49 67.55 15.43
CA PRO A 95 -5.25 66.58 16.21
C PRO A 95 -5.01 65.15 15.71
N ASP A 96 -5.38 64.18 16.53
CA ASP A 96 -5.51 62.79 16.13
C ASP A 96 -6.76 62.65 15.27
N ILE A 97 -6.64 61.99 14.12
CA ILE A 97 -7.78 61.74 13.22
C ILE A 97 -8.18 60.27 13.36
N HIS A 98 -9.35 60.07 13.96
CA HIS A 98 -10.00 58.76 14.01
C HIS A 98 -10.95 58.62 12.83
N CYS A 99 -11.01 57.42 12.25
CA CYS A 99 -11.96 57.09 11.19
C CYS A 99 -12.70 55.80 11.49
N ASP A 100 -13.92 55.72 10.97
CA ASP A 100 -14.62 54.45 10.82
C ASP A 100 -14.21 53.83 9.48
N VAL A 101 -13.54 52.69 9.52
CA VAL A 101 -13.06 51.99 8.32
C VAL A 101 -13.97 50.80 8.04
N ASN A 102 -14.63 50.80 6.89
CA ASN A 102 -15.53 49.74 6.45
C ASN A 102 -15.15 49.26 5.06
N GLY A 103 -15.21 47.95 4.82
CA GLY A 103 -14.85 47.43 3.50
C GLY A 103 -14.96 45.92 3.40
N TRP A 104 -14.51 45.41 2.27
CA TRP A 104 -14.52 43.98 2.00
C TRP A 104 -13.38 43.56 1.08
N VAL A 105 -13.07 42.27 1.13
CA VAL A 105 -12.18 41.59 0.20
C VAL A 105 -12.91 40.38 -0.34
N ASN A 106 -13.04 40.31 -1.67
CA ASN A 106 -13.68 39.21 -2.38
C ASN A 106 -12.69 38.55 -3.33
N ARG A 107 -12.96 37.30 -3.67
CA ARG A 107 -12.40 36.67 -4.87
C ARG A 107 -12.89 37.42 -6.11
N ASN A 108 -11.99 37.59 -7.08
CA ASN A 108 -12.24 38.25 -8.36
C ASN A 108 -11.93 37.27 -9.51
N GLY A 109 -12.46 36.06 -9.40
CA GLY A 109 -12.24 34.97 -10.34
C GLY A 109 -11.99 33.62 -9.66
N ASN A 110 -11.65 32.64 -10.49
CA ASN A 110 -11.27 31.31 -10.02
C ASN A 110 -9.87 31.34 -9.41
N VAL A 111 -9.66 30.51 -8.40
CA VAL A 111 -8.33 30.16 -7.94
C VAL A 111 -7.68 29.31 -9.03
N GLY A 112 -6.47 29.67 -9.43
CA GLY A 112 -5.64 28.85 -10.31
C GLY A 112 -4.66 28.01 -9.51
N LEU A 113 -4.47 26.76 -9.90
CA LEU A 113 -3.46 25.85 -9.36
C LEU A 113 -2.56 25.34 -10.49
N SER A 114 -1.25 25.54 -10.32
CA SER A 114 -0.23 25.00 -11.20
C SER A 114 0.94 24.47 -10.38
N GLY A 115 1.95 23.90 -11.03
CA GLY A 115 3.16 23.49 -10.34
C GLY A 115 4.23 22.94 -11.27
N SER A 116 5.43 22.78 -10.72
CA SER A 116 6.56 22.16 -11.40
C SER A 116 7.55 21.62 -10.37
N GLY A 117 8.12 20.45 -10.65
CA GLY A 117 9.00 19.75 -9.72
C GLY A 117 8.26 19.49 -8.40
N GLN A 118 8.81 19.95 -7.28
CA GLN A 118 8.20 19.71 -5.95
C GLN A 118 7.30 20.86 -5.48
N THR A 119 7.08 21.87 -6.34
CA THR A 119 6.42 23.12 -5.93
C THR A 119 5.06 23.27 -6.58
N LEU A 120 4.05 23.55 -5.76
CA LEU A 120 2.73 24.02 -6.18
C LEU A 120 2.72 25.54 -6.18
N GLN A 121 2.01 26.12 -7.13
CA GLN A 121 1.75 27.55 -7.20
C GLN A 121 0.23 27.76 -7.22
N ILE A 122 -0.26 28.43 -6.18
CA ILE A 122 -1.65 28.88 -6.09
C ILE A 122 -1.70 30.34 -6.52
N SER A 123 -2.73 30.70 -7.30
CA SER A 123 -3.04 32.09 -7.64
C SER A 123 -4.49 32.42 -7.28
N VAL A 124 -4.68 33.46 -6.47
CA VAL A 124 -5.99 33.92 -6.00
C VAL A 124 -6.18 35.36 -6.44
N PRO A 125 -6.94 35.62 -7.52
CA PRO A 125 -7.31 36.97 -7.89
C PRO A 125 -8.33 37.51 -6.88
N ILE A 126 -8.08 38.69 -6.34
CA ILE A 126 -8.92 39.36 -5.35
C ILE A 126 -9.27 40.78 -5.77
N ALA A 127 -10.44 41.23 -5.34
CA ALA A 127 -10.87 42.62 -5.41
C ALA A 127 -11.26 43.08 -4.00
N SER A 128 -11.00 44.34 -3.71
CA SER A 128 -11.40 44.94 -2.44
C SER A 128 -11.95 46.34 -2.65
N SER A 129 -12.82 46.75 -1.73
CA SER A 129 -13.31 48.12 -1.60
C SER A 129 -13.28 48.49 -0.14
N VAL A 130 -12.54 49.55 0.19
CA VAL A 130 -12.35 50.03 1.57
C VAL A 130 -12.70 51.50 1.63
N SER A 131 -13.65 51.82 2.49
CA SER A 131 -14.09 53.18 2.81
C SER A 131 -13.56 53.59 4.18
N ALA A 132 -13.15 54.85 4.31
CA ALA A 132 -12.76 55.45 5.58
C ALA A 132 -13.54 56.75 5.76
N LYS A 133 -14.28 56.85 6.87
CA LYS A 133 -15.08 58.02 7.23
C LYS A 133 -14.48 58.76 8.43
N ALA A 134 -14.13 60.03 8.27
CA ALA A 134 -13.61 60.87 9.34
C ALA A 134 -14.20 62.29 9.23
N ALA A 135 -14.66 62.85 10.35
CA ALA A 135 -15.17 64.22 10.45
C ALA A 135 -16.21 64.59 9.34
N GLY A 136 -17.10 63.65 9.00
CA GLY A 136 -18.15 63.84 7.98
C GLY A 136 -17.71 63.59 6.53
N ILE A 137 -16.41 63.39 6.27
CA ILE A 137 -15.87 63.09 4.95
C ILE A 137 -15.69 61.57 4.83
N SER A 138 -16.11 61.00 3.69
CA SER A 138 -15.97 59.58 3.39
C SER A 138 -15.21 59.40 2.09
N GLU A 139 -14.13 58.63 2.13
CA GLU A 139 -13.30 58.31 0.95
C GLU A 139 -13.25 56.80 0.75
N THR A 140 -13.36 56.33 -0.49
CA THR A 140 -13.31 54.91 -0.85
C THR A 140 -12.12 54.63 -1.76
N ALA A 141 -11.38 53.56 -1.47
CA ALA A 141 -10.33 53.02 -2.31
C ALA A 141 -10.68 51.61 -2.76
N ASP A 142 -10.73 51.42 -4.07
CA ASP A 142 -10.84 50.11 -4.70
C ASP A 142 -9.46 49.60 -5.10
N ALA A 143 -9.23 48.30 -4.94
CA ALA A 143 -8.02 47.65 -5.40
C ALA A 143 -8.30 46.27 -5.98
N LYS A 144 -7.41 45.83 -6.88
CA LYS A 144 -7.37 44.48 -7.40
C LYS A 144 -5.94 43.96 -7.30
N ALA A 145 -5.78 42.73 -6.88
CA ALA A 145 -4.49 42.10 -6.75
C ALA A 145 -4.62 40.60 -7.02
N THR A 146 -3.52 39.99 -7.41
CA THR A 146 -3.39 38.54 -7.46
C THR A 146 -2.43 38.14 -6.35
N ILE A 147 -2.92 37.32 -5.42
CA ILE A 147 -2.10 36.69 -4.39
C ILE A 147 -1.55 35.40 -4.98
N PHE A 148 -0.25 35.20 -4.81
CA PHE A 148 0.45 33.97 -5.16
C PHE A 148 0.92 33.26 -3.88
N ALA A 149 0.89 31.95 -3.88
CA ALA A 149 1.55 31.15 -2.85
C ALA A 149 2.32 30.02 -3.51
N THR A 150 3.63 30.00 -3.33
CA THR A 150 4.47 28.85 -3.68
C THR A 150 4.53 27.92 -2.48
N ILE A 151 4.11 26.67 -2.67
CA ILE A 151 3.97 25.68 -1.61
C ILE A 151 4.83 24.46 -1.96
N THR A 152 5.71 24.09 -1.03
CA THR A 152 6.51 22.85 -1.12
C THR A 152 6.05 21.89 -0.02
N PRO A 153 5.14 20.95 -0.32
CA PRO A 153 4.67 19.95 0.65
C PRO A 153 5.69 18.82 0.86
N ASP A 154 5.77 18.29 2.08
CA ASP A 154 6.54 17.08 2.42
C ASP A 154 5.84 16.31 3.57
N ILE A 155 6.18 15.04 3.74
CA ILE A 155 5.72 14.22 4.87
C ILE A 155 6.94 13.77 5.66
N THR A 156 6.97 14.07 6.97
CA THR A 156 8.10 13.71 7.83
C THR A 156 8.10 12.21 8.16
N PRO A 157 9.22 11.63 8.62
CA PRO A 157 9.29 10.23 9.06
C PRO A 157 8.24 9.86 10.13
N GLU A 158 7.78 10.82 10.91
CA GLU A 158 6.75 10.68 11.96
C GLU A 158 5.32 10.81 11.42
N TRP A 159 5.15 10.84 10.11
CA TRP A 159 3.86 10.97 9.40
C TRP A 159 3.17 12.33 9.57
N ASN A 160 3.93 13.39 9.85
CA ASN A 160 3.40 14.74 9.90
C ASN A 160 3.45 15.38 8.51
N VAL A 161 2.32 15.96 8.08
CA VAL A 161 2.28 16.77 6.86
C VAL A 161 2.93 18.11 7.16
N SER A 162 3.90 18.49 6.34
CA SER A 162 4.60 19.77 6.43
C SER A 162 4.53 20.49 5.10
N ALA A 163 4.59 21.81 5.13
CA ALA A 163 4.68 22.60 3.91
C ALA A 163 5.46 23.88 4.15
N VAL A 164 6.37 24.20 3.24
CA VAL A 164 6.99 25.53 3.17
C VAL A 164 6.12 26.40 2.27
N VAL A 165 5.58 27.48 2.82
CA VAL A 165 4.68 28.40 2.09
C VAL A 165 5.36 29.75 1.94
N THR A 166 5.59 30.16 0.70
CA THR A 166 6.13 31.49 0.37
C THR A 166 5.04 32.31 -0.30
N PRO A 167 4.41 33.26 0.41
CA PRO A 167 3.39 34.11 -0.17
C PRO A 167 4.01 35.27 -0.95
N ASP A 168 3.38 35.64 -2.05
CA ASP A 168 3.69 36.86 -2.81
C ASP A 168 2.41 37.50 -3.36
N MET A 169 2.51 38.75 -3.80
CA MET A 169 1.37 39.48 -4.34
C MET A 169 1.78 40.43 -5.44
N ARG A 170 0.93 40.53 -6.46
CA ARG A 170 1.00 41.56 -7.48
C ARG A 170 -0.26 42.40 -7.49
N TRP A 171 -0.10 43.73 -7.52
CA TRP A 171 -1.21 44.64 -7.77
C TRP A 171 -1.61 44.60 -9.25
N ASP A 172 -2.87 44.28 -9.53
CA ASP A 172 -3.46 44.43 -10.86
C ASP A 172 -4.14 45.82 -11.00
N GLN A 173 -4.62 46.38 -9.87
CA GLN A 173 -5.08 47.76 -9.71
C GLN A 173 -4.71 48.24 -8.30
N ARG A 174 -3.80 49.23 -8.21
CA ARG A 174 -3.38 49.79 -6.91
C ARG A 174 -4.49 50.63 -6.26
N PRO A 175 -4.62 50.60 -4.92
CA PRO A 175 -5.60 51.42 -4.20
C PRO A 175 -5.28 52.91 -4.33
N THR A 176 -6.28 53.70 -4.72
CA THR A 176 -6.18 55.16 -4.84
C THR A 176 -7.33 55.86 -4.10
N LEU A 177 -7.00 56.88 -3.31
CA LEU A 177 -7.95 57.76 -2.61
C LEU A 177 -7.99 59.15 -3.27
N LYS A 178 -9.08 59.91 -3.09
CA LYS A 178 -9.19 61.30 -3.56
C LYS A 178 -9.35 62.27 -2.38
N LEU A 179 -8.27 62.75 -1.79
CA LEU A 179 -8.38 63.74 -0.72
C LEU A 179 -9.04 65.04 -1.22
N PHE A 180 -10.07 65.48 -0.49
CA PHE A 180 -10.86 66.69 -0.77
C PHE A 180 -11.49 66.72 -2.17
N GLY A 181 -11.73 65.56 -2.78
CA GLY A 181 -12.30 65.45 -4.12
C GLY A 181 -11.36 65.82 -5.28
N ILE A 182 -10.16 66.33 -5.01
CA ILE A 182 -9.24 66.88 -6.02
C ILE A 182 -7.86 66.20 -6.05
N ILE A 183 -7.33 65.69 -4.92
CA ILE A 183 -5.96 65.16 -4.86
C ILE A 183 -5.98 63.63 -4.86
N LYS A 184 -5.58 63.01 -5.96
CA LYS A 184 -5.46 61.55 -6.08
C LYS A 184 -4.19 61.04 -5.41
N ILE A 185 -4.30 60.15 -4.43
CA ILE A 185 -3.17 59.55 -3.71
C ILE A 185 -3.23 58.02 -3.83
N THR A 186 -2.18 57.44 -4.41
CA THR A 186 -1.99 55.99 -4.43
C THR A 186 -1.41 55.52 -3.09
N ILE A 187 -2.16 54.72 -2.34
CA ILE A 187 -1.76 54.27 -0.99
C ILE A 187 -1.10 52.88 -0.98
N GLY A 188 -0.91 52.25 -2.15
CA GLY A 188 -0.35 50.90 -2.27
C GLY A 188 0.95 50.70 -1.47
N SER A 189 1.89 51.65 -1.52
CA SER A 189 3.17 51.57 -0.78
C SER A 189 3.03 51.63 0.75
N LYS A 190 1.89 52.09 1.27
CA LYS A 190 1.59 52.12 2.71
C LYS A 190 0.81 50.89 3.17
N VAL A 191 0.03 50.29 2.27
CA VAL A 191 -0.80 49.11 2.55
C VAL A 191 -0.02 47.82 2.35
N GLU A 192 0.81 47.74 1.32
CA GLU A 192 1.52 46.52 0.93
C GLU A 192 2.37 45.91 2.05
N PRO A 193 3.16 46.67 2.85
CA PRO A 193 3.92 46.06 3.95
C PRO A 193 3.02 45.36 4.99
N LYS A 194 1.88 45.95 5.33
CA LYS A 194 0.91 45.36 6.27
C LYS A 194 0.22 44.14 5.68
N LEU A 195 -0.07 44.17 4.38
CA LEU A 195 -0.67 43.03 3.70
C LEU A 195 0.31 41.86 3.62
N ARG A 196 1.59 42.12 3.32
CA ARG A 196 2.65 41.11 3.36
C ARG A 196 2.82 40.50 4.75
N GLU A 197 2.74 41.30 5.82
CA GLU A 197 2.72 40.80 7.19
C GLU A 197 1.56 39.83 7.44
N LYS A 198 0.33 40.19 7.05
CA LYS A 198 -0.83 39.30 7.17
C LYS A 198 -0.75 38.05 6.31
N MET A 199 -0.17 38.15 5.12
CA MET A 199 0.07 36.99 4.27
C MET A 199 1.10 36.04 4.89
N ASN A 200 2.16 36.56 5.51
CA ASN A 200 3.15 35.76 6.23
C ASN A 200 2.55 35.10 7.48
N GLU A 201 1.73 35.84 8.24
CA GLU A 201 0.96 35.28 9.37
C GLU A 201 0.07 34.12 8.90
N PHE A 202 -0.66 34.28 7.80
CA PHE A 202 -1.49 33.22 7.24
C PHE A 202 -0.66 32.04 6.70
N ALA A 203 0.45 32.31 6.00
CA ALA A 203 1.35 31.27 5.52
C ALA A 203 1.88 30.40 6.68
N ALA A 204 2.11 31.00 7.86
CA ALA A 204 2.51 30.28 9.06
C ALA A 204 1.40 29.40 9.68
N THR A 205 0.12 29.62 9.36
CA THR A 205 -0.98 28.75 9.83
C THR A 205 -1.29 27.58 8.90
N VAL A 206 -0.86 27.63 7.62
CA VAL A 206 -1.10 26.56 6.65
C VAL A 206 -0.62 25.18 7.13
N PRO A 207 0.59 25.01 7.70
CA PRO A 207 1.02 23.70 8.20
C PRO A 207 0.09 23.11 9.26
N GLN A 208 -0.49 23.95 10.12
CA GLN A 208 -1.46 23.51 11.12
C GLN A 208 -2.77 23.06 10.47
N MET A 209 -3.25 23.78 9.43
CA MET A 209 -4.44 23.37 8.67
C MET A 209 -4.21 22.04 7.94
N LEU A 210 -3.01 21.81 7.40
CA LEU A 210 -2.66 20.54 6.77
C LEU A 210 -2.61 19.38 7.77
N SER A 211 -2.32 19.66 9.04
CA SER A 211 -2.36 18.64 10.10
C SER A 211 -3.78 18.13 10.36
N ASP A 212 -4.82 18.94 10.10
CA ASP A 212 -6.22 18.55 10.24
C ASP A 212 -6.67 17.48 9.22
N LEU A 213 -5.86 17.22 8.18
CA LEU A 213 -6.08 16.11 7.24
C LEU A 213 -5.95 14.74 7.92
N LYS A 214 -5.33 14.69 9.10
CA LYS A 214 -5.14 13.47 9.92
C LYS A 214 -4.52 12.31 9.12
N ILE A 215 -3.54 12.62 8.24
CA ILE A 215 -2.90 11.63 7.37
C ILE A 215 -2.37 10.44 8.17
N ARG A 216 -1.65 10.70 9.28
CA ARG A 216 -1.16 9.66 10.16
C ARG A 216 -2.26 8.69 10.61
N SER A 217 -3.39 9.19 11.09
CA SER A 217 -4.49 8.35 11.55
C SER A 217 -5.09 7.49 10.42
N LYS A 218 -5.24 8.05 9.22
CA LYS A 218 -5.73 7.31 8.05
C LYS A 218 -4.75 6.21 7.62
N VAL A 219 -3.45 6.50 7.69
CA VAL A 219 -2.40 5.54 7.38
C VAL A 219 -2.33 4.46 8.46
N GLU A 220 -2.43 4.80 9.75
CA GLU A 220 -2.45 3.83 10.85
C GLU A 220 -3.63 2.85 10.69
N GLU A 221 -4.80 3.34 10.30
CA GLU A 221 -5.96 2.48 9.99
C GLU A 221 -5.65 1.52 8.84
N ALA A 222 -5.14 2.02 7.71
CA ALA A 222 -4.75 1.19 6.57
C ALA A 222 -3.64 0.19 6.93
N TRP A 223 -2.69 0.59 7.78
CA TRP A 223 -1.56 -0.22 8.26
C TRP A 223 -2.01 -1.36 9.17
N VAL A 224 -3.05 -1.15 9.98
CA VAL A 224 -3.67 -2.23 10.76
C VAL A 224 -4.47 -3.15 9.84
N ASN A 225 -5.26 -2.57 8.92
CA ASN A 225 -6.14 -3.35 8.05
C ASN A 225 -5.38 -4.28 7.10
N ILE A 226 -4.22 -3.86 6.55
CA ILE A 226 -3.42 -4.71 5.65
C ILE A 226 -2.85 -5.96 6.35
N GLN A 227 -2.75 -5.93 7.67
CA GLN A 227 -2.25 -7.06 8.46
C GLN A 227 -3.33 -8.10 8.74
N ALA A 228 -4.61 -7.73 8.66
CA ALA A 228 -5.73 -8.61 9.01
C ALA A 228 -5.69 -9.93 8.21
N PRO A 229 -5.89 -11.10 8.84
CA PRO A 229 -5.83 -12.38 8.13
C PRO A 229 -6.92 -12.46 7.06
N ILE A 230 -6.51 -12.67 5.82
CA ILE A 230 -7.39 -12.78 4.65
C ILE A 230 -7.65 -14.26 4.40
N GLN A 231 -8.90 -14.69 4.46
CA GLN A 231 -9.25 -16.07 4.15
C GLN A 231 -9.14 -16.32 2.65
N ILE A 232 -8.15 -17.10 2.24
CA ILE A 232 -7.89 -17.46 0.83
C ILE A 232 -8.49 -18.82 0.46
N SER A 233 -8.79 -19.67 1.44
CA SER A 233 -9.58 -20.90 1.24
C SER A 233 -10.51 -21.18 2.43
N LYS A 234 -11.67 -21.77 2.13
CA LYS A 234 -12.64 -22.26 3.14
C LYS A 234 -12.45 -23.74 3.45
N SER A 235 -11.79 -24.48 2.55
CA SER A 235 -11.65 -25.92 2.61
C SER A 235 -10.27 -26.38 2.12
N PRO A 236 -9.33 -26.72 3.01
CA PRO A 236 -9.35 -26.39 4.44
C PRO A 236 -9.38 -24.86 4.64
N ALA A 237 -9.78 -24.40 5.84
CA ALA A 237 -9.70 -22.97 6.14
C ALA A 237 -8.24 -22.53 6.07
N THR A 238 -7.93 -21.55 5.20
CA THR A 238 -6.58 -21.08 4.95
C THR A 238 -6.56 -19.57 4.93
N TYR A 239 -5.63 -18.98 5.68
CA TYR A 239 -5.50 -17.54 5.87
C TYR A 239 -4.14 -17.05 5.38
N LEU A 240 -4.14 -16.02 4.54
CA LEU A 240 -2.95 -15.26 4.17
C LEU A 240 -2.79 -14.09 5.15
N ILE A 241 -1.57 -13.88 5.61
CA ILE A 241 -1.19 -12.80 6.52
C ILE A 241 -0.04 -12.05 5.88
N PHE A 242 -0.12 -10.72 5.87
CA PHE A 242 0.98 -9.85 5.47
C PHE A 242 1.53 -9.11 6.70
N ARG A 243 2.83 -9.25 6.96
CA ARG A 243 3.55 -8.58 8.04
C ARG A 243 4.44 -7.50 7.46
N PRO A 244 3.98 -6.23 7.45
CA PRO A 244 4.75 -5.14 6.89
C PRO A 244 5.96 -4.83 7.80
N ARG A 245 7.08 -4.51 7.17
CA ARG A 245 8.37 -4.20 7.81
C ARG A 245 8.85 -2.79 7.52
N SER A 246 8.47 -2.23 6.38
CA SER A 246 8.84 -0.87 6.00
C SER A 246 7.81 -0.23 5.09
N VAL A 247 7.88 1.09 5.05
CA VAL A 247 6.99 1.95 4.27
C VAL A 247 7.78 3.12 3.72
N GLY A 248 7.60 3.41 2.44
CA GLY A 248 8.34 4.41 1.70
C GLY A 248 7.43 5.44 1.05
N PHE A 249 7.93 6.66 0.89
CA PHE A 249 7.29 7.73 0.13
C PHE A 249 8.30 8.44 -0.77
N SER A 250 7.94 8.65 -2.03
CA SER A 250 8.85 9.27 -3.00
C SER A 250 9.00 10.78 -2.87
N GLY A 251 8.13 11.42 -2.07
CA GLY A 251 7.86 12.85 -2.22
C GLY A 251 6.91 13.12 -3.38
N ILE A 252 6.64 14.40 -3.61
CA ILE A 252 5.74 14.89 -4.65
C ILE A 252 6.56 15.44 -5.82
N SER A 253 6.19 15.06 -7.03
CA SER A 253 6.72 15.60 -8.29
C SER A 253 5.57 16.02 -9.19
N ILE A 254 5.66 17.18 -9.82
CA ILE A 254 4.60 17.78 -10.63
C ILE A 254 5.12 17.97 -12.04
N GLU A 255 4.43 17.35 -12.98
CA GLU A 255 4.73 17.43 -14.41
C GLU A 255 3.42 17.42 -15.21
N ASN A 256 3.30 18.27 -16.23
CA ASN A 256 2.15 18.30 -17.14
C ASN A 256 0.77 18.39 -16.44
N ASN A 257 0.66 19.20 -15.38
CA ASN A 257 -0.53 19.33 -14.53
C ASN A 257 -0.95 18.06 -13.77
N ILE A 258 -0.05 17.08 -13.67
CA ILE A 258 -0.23 15.87 -12.87
C ILE A 258 0.74 15.92 -11.70
N MET A 259 0.21 15.79 -10.49
CA MET A 259 1.00 15.55 -9.29
C MET A 259 1.21 14.04 -9.14
N ASN A 260 2.46 13.62 -9.24
CA ASN A 260 2.94 12.26 -9.07
C ASN A 260 3.52 12.09 -7.66
N ALA A 261 3.13 11.01 -7.01
CA ALA A 261 3.73 10.53 -5.77
C ALA A 261 3.79 9.01 -5.81
N GLN A 262 4.55 8.40 -4.91
CA GLN A 262 4.58 6.96 -4.79
C GLN A 262 4.68 6.56 -3.33
N VAL A 263 3.89 5.56 -2.95
CA VAL A 263 3.97 4.90 -1.65
C VAL A 263 4.42 3.47 -1.87
N SER A 264 5.39 2.99 -1.10
CA SER A 264 5.77 1.57 -1.10
C SER A 264 5.59 0.95 0.27
N ILE A 265 5.27 -0.34 0.30
CA ILE A 265 5.24 -1.15 1.51
C ILE A 265 6.01 -2.43 1.21
N ALA A 266 6.90 -2.84 2.11
CA ALA A 266 7.60 -4.11 2.03
C ALA A 266 7.45 -4.89 3.34
N GLY A 267 7.39 -6.21 3.23
CA GLY A 267 7.11 -7.09 4.35
C GLY A 267 7.26 -8.57 4.00
N SER A 268 6.81 -9.43 4.89
CA SER A 268 6.71 -10.87 4.64
C SER A 268 5.27 -11.35 4.64
N THR A 269 5.07 -12.50 4.04
CA THR A 269 3.77 -13.11 3.79
C THR A 269 3.79 -14.51 4.33
N GLU A 270 2.72 -14.87 5.04
CA GLU A 270 2.59 -16.17 5.69
C GLU A 270 1.23 -16.75 5.40
N VAL A 271 1.18 -18.08 5.27
CA VAL A 271 -0.06 -18.82 5.10
C VAL A 271 -0.25 -19.74 6.29
N VAL A 272 -1.40 -19.59 6.95
CA VAL A 272 -1.81 -20.40 8.09
C VAL A 272 -3.02 -21.23 7.69
N ILE A 273 -2.94 -22.54 7.92
CA ILE A 273 -4.03 -23.49 7.67
C ILE A 273 -4.68 -23.83 9.01
N GLY A 274 -6.01 -23.87 9.04
CA GLY A 274 -6.82 -24.17 10.21
C GLY A 274 -7.61 -22.96 10.70
N ASP A 275 -7.65 -22.76 12.01
CA ASP A 275 -8.39 -21.67 12.62
C ASP A 275 -7.84 -20.30 12.21
N LYS A 276 -8.72 -19.29 12.19
CA LYS A 276 -8.31 -17.92 11.91
C LYS A 276 -7.23 -17.51 12.93
N PRO A 277 -6.02 -17.13 12.48
CA PRO A 277 -4.96 -16.76 13.40
C PRO A 277 -5.32 -15.47 14.13
N ASP A 278 -5.08 -15.45 15.44
CA ASP A 278 -5.08 -14.22 16.21
C ASP A 278 -3.72 -13.55 16.04
N ILE A 279 -3.71 -12.30 15.57
CA ILE A 279 -2.48 -11.57 15.26
C ILE A 279 -2.44 -10.27 16.05
N GLU A 280 -1.28 -9.98 16.62
CA GLU A 280 -0.99 -8.66 17.17
C GLU A 280 -0.39 -7.78 16.04
N PRO A 281 -1.06 -6.68 15.63
CA PRO A 281 -0.56 -5.86 14.54
C PRO A 281 0.75 -5.17 14.89
N VAL A 282 1.70 -5.19 13.96
CA VAL A 282 2.92 -4.39 14.04
C VAL A 282 2.57 -2.90 13.95
N PRO A 283 3.11 -2.04 14.84
CA PRO A 283 2.84 -0.61 14.80
C PRO A 283 3.34 0.02 13.51
N LEU A 284 2.77 1.17 13.14
CA LEU A 284 3.17 1.93 11.96
C LEU A 284 4.66 2.30 12.04
N GLN A 285 5.40 1.94 11.00
CA GLN A 285 6.85 2.19 10.92
C GLN A 285 7.13 3.65 10.50
N PRO A 286 8.30 4.21 10.86
CA PRO A 286 8.73 5.51 10.38
C PRO A 286 8.81 5.54 8.85
N LEU A 287 8.35 6.64 8.25
CA LEU A 287 8.32 6.79 6.80
C LEU A 287 9.74 6.98 6.22
N GLN A 288 10.08 6.16 5.22
CA GLN A 288 11.36 6.23 4.52
C GLN A 288 11.24 6.99 3.20
N LYS A 289 12.31 7.66 2.77
CA LYS A 289 12.37 8.24 1.41
C LYS A 289 12.78 7.16 0.42
N ILE A 290 12.03 7.06 -0.67
CA ILE A 290 12.29 6.11 -1.77
C ILE A 290 12.42 6.87 -3.09
N PRO A 291 13.11 6.34 -4.10
CA PRO A 291 13.03 6.89 -5.45
C PRO A 291 11.64 6.62 -6.04
N GLN A 292 11.25 7.43 -7.04
CA GLN A 292 10.13 7.07 -7.90
C GLN A 292 10.51 5.87 -8.77
N SER A 293 9.58 4.94 -8.96
CA SER A 293 9.71 3.78 -9.82
C SER A 293 8.42 3.50 -10.58
N ASP A 294 8.48 2.54 -11.49
CA ASP A 294 7.27 1.97 -12.07
C ASP A 294 6.44 1.29 -10.98
N GLY A 295 5.12 1.37 -11.13
CA GLY A 295 4.17 0.83 -10.17
C GLY A 295 4.10 -0.68 -10.24
N VAL A 296 5.00 -1.34 -9.53
CA VAL A 296 5.15 -2.79 -9.51
C VAL A 296 4.88 -3.35 -8.12
N PHE A 297 4.39 -4.58 -8.09
CA PHE A 297 4.33 -5.38 -6.88
C PHE A 297 4.90 -6.77 -7.14
N SER A 298 5.45 -7.37 -6.10
CA SER A 298 5.92 -8.75 -6.08
C SER A 298 5.61 -9.32 -4.70
N PHE A 299 4.69 -10.27 -4.64
CA PHE A 299 4.36 -10.99 -3.42
C PHE A 299 4.94 -12.40 -3.51
N SER A 300 5.78 -12.77 -2.54
CA SER A 300 6.04 -14.17 -2.30
C SER A 300 4.82 -14.73 -1.56
N VAL A 301 4.34 -15.92 -1.89
CA VAL A 301 3.20 -16.55 -1.21
C VAL A 301 3.62 -17.98 -0.92
N PRO A 302 3.90 -18.33 0.35
CA PRO A 302 4.12 -19.72 0.70
C PRO A 302 2.82 -20.48 0.49
N THR A 303 2.90 -21.61 -0.20
CA THR A 303 1.78 -22.52 -0.44
C THR A 303 2.11 -23.87 0.17
N PHE A 304 1.08 -24.57 0.64
CA PHE A 304 1.27 -25.84 1.33
C PHE A 304 0.19 -26.84 0.90
N VAL A 305 0.61 -28.05 0.54
CA VAL A 305 -0.26 -29.15 0.14
C VAL A 305 -0.06 -30.30 1.12
N THR A 306 -1.10 -30.65 1.87
CA THR A 306 -1.07 -31.78 2.82
C THR A 306 -0.90 -33.12 2.10
N PHE A 307 -0.29 -34.10 2.76
CA PHE A 307 -0.23 -35.46 2.20
C PHE A 307 -1.61 -36.03 1.89
N ASP A 308 -2.60 -35.83 2.77
CA ASP A 308 -4.00 -36.22 2.53
C ASP A 308 -4.58 -35.67 1.21
N GLU A 309 -4.13 -34.50 0.77
CA GLU A 309 -4.62 -33.86 -0.46
C GLU A 309 -4.01 -34.54 -1.70
N ILE A 310 -2.75 -34.98 -1.60
CA ILE A 310 -2.09 -35.80 -2.62
C ILE A 310 -2.81 -37.14 -2.74
N GLU A 311 -3.09 -37.80 -1.62
CA GLU A 311 -3.80 -39.08 -1.57
C GLU A 311 -5.22 -38.96 -2.15
N ARG A 312 -5.94 -37.91 -1.77
CA ARG A 312 -7.30 -37.64 -2.26
C ARG A 312 -7.32 -37.37 -3.77
N THR A 313 -6.31 -36.65 -4.28
CA THR A 313 -6.16 -36.39 -5.71
C THR A 313 -5.85 -37.66 -6.50
N ALA A 314 -4.91 -38.47 -6.01
CA ALA A 314 -4.59 -39.77 -6.60
C ALA A 314 -5.82 -40.69 -6.64
N LYS A 315 -6.59 -40.76 -5.55
CA LYS A 315 -7.84 -41.52 -5.49
C LYS A 315 -8.91 -41.00 -6.44
N SER A 316 -8.99 -39.68 -6.65
CA SER A 316 -9.92 -39.10 -7.62
C SER A 316 -9.55 -39.43 -9.07
N GLN A 317 -8.25 -39.56 -9.38
CA GLN A 317 -7.74 -39.92 -10.70
C GLN A 317 -7.88 -41.43 -10.97
N PHE A 318 -7.70 -42.25 -9.94
CA PHE A 318 -7.78 -43.71 -10.00
C PHE A 318 -8.72 -44.27 -8.92
N PRO A 319 -10.06 -44.12 -9.09
CA PRO A 319 -11.05 -44.46 -8.05
C PRO A 319 -11.06 -45.95 -7.68
N ASP A 320 -10.81 -46.83 -8.66
CA ASP A 320 -10.79 -48.29 -8.49
C ASP A 320 -9.35 -48.85 -8.39
N GLY A 321 -8.35 -47.97 -8.28
CA GLY A 321 -6.94 -48.34 -8.45
C GLY A 321 -6.54 -48.47 -9.92
N PHE A 322 -5.34 -49.00 -10.17
CA PHE A 322 -4.79 -49.24 -11.49
C PHE A 322 -4.54 -50.74 -11.67
N SER A 323 -5.19 -51.33 -12.66
CA SER A 323 -5.08 -52.75 -13.00
C SER A 323 -4.43 -52.92 -14.37
N THR A 324 -3.47 -53.82 -14.49
CA THR A 324 -2.84 -54.17 -15.77
C THR A 324 -2.50 -55.65 -15.83
N GLU A 325 -2.61 -56.26 -17.01
CA GLU A 325 -2.03 -57.58 -17.25
C GLU A 325 -0.53 -57.43 -17.50
N LEU A 326 0.27 -58.31 -16.90
CA LEU A 326 1.69 -58.46 -17.11
C LEU A 326 1.93 -59.68 -17.99
N ASP A 327 2.68 -59.49 -19.07
CA ASP A 327 3.13 -60.55 -19.99
C ASP A 327 4.65 -60.39 -20.18
N ASP A 328 5.39 -60.61 -19.09
CA ASP A 328 6.85 -60.56 -19.03
C ASP A 328 7.42 -61.96 -18.74
N GLU A 329 8.63 -62.26 -19.20
CA GLU A 329 9.28 -63.56 -19.00
C GLU A 329 9.41 -63.95 -17.51
N LYS A 330 9.46 -62.96 -16.60
CA LYS A 330 9.58 -63.19 -15.15
C LYS A 330 8.28 -62.96 -14.39
N LEU A 331 7.36 -62.15 -14.92
CA LEU A 331 6.12 -61.76 -14.27
C LEU A 331 4.95 -61.91 -15.27
N ASN A 332 4.11 -62.91 -15.05
CA ASN A 332 2.90 -63.16 -15.84
C ASN A 332 1.70 -63.24 -14.89
N GLY A 333 0.70 -62.38 -15.11
CA GLY A 333 -0.47 -62.29 -14.24
C GLY A 333 -1.09 -60.89 -14.21
N THR A 334 -2.14 -60.74 -13.42
CA THR A 334 -2.83 -59.46 -13.23
C THR A 334 -2.21 -58.71 -12.04
N LEU A 335 -1.84 -57.44 -12.25
CA LEU A 335 -1.34 -56.54 -11.21
C LEU A 335 -2.39 -55.47 -10.93
N LEU A 336 -2.82 -55.37 -9.67
CA LEU A 336 -3.66 -54.30 -9.15
C LEU A 336 -2.88 -53.44 -8.15
N ILE A 337 -2.91 -52.13 -8.36
CA ILE A 337 -2.28 -51.13 -7.51
C ILE A 337 -3.35 -50.20 -6.95
N ASN A 338 -3.38 -50.01 -5.64
CA ASN A 338 -4.33 -49.11 -5.01
C ASN A 338 -3.76 -48.45 -3.74
N ASN A 339 -4.57 -47.62 -3.10
CA ASN A 339 -4.28 -47.03 -1.79
C ASN A 339 -2.93 -46.29 -1.70
N LEU A 340 -2.73 -45.28 -2.57
CA LEU A 340 -1.57 -44.39 -2.47
C LEU A 340 -1.61 -43.63 -1.15
N LYS A 341 -0.54 -43.75 -0.38
CA LYS A 341 -0.27 -42.99 0.84
C LYS A 341 0.98 -42.15 0.69
N ALA A 342 0.90 -40.88 1.08
CA ALA A 342 2.00 -39.94 1.04
C ALA A 342 2.57 -39.71 2.45
N GLY A 343 3.88 -39.53 2.54
CA GLY A 343 4.57 -39.29 3.80
C GLY A 343 5.95 -38.71 3.61
N ARG A 344 6.72 -38.58 4.70
CA ARG A 344 8.11 -38.11 4.66
C ARG A 344 9.05 -39.19 5.19
N LEU A 345 10.11 -39.48 4.43
CA LEU A 345 11.19 -40.36 4.88
C LEU A 345 12.14 -39.62 5.82
N GLN A 346 12.93 -40.37 6.59
CA GLN A 346 13.88 -39.78 7.57
C GLN A 346 14.97 -38.92 6.89
N ASP A 347 15.34 -39.25 5.66
CA ASP A 347 16.29 -38.47 4.84
C ASP A 347 15.67 -37.19 4.24
N GLY A 348 14.37 -36.97 4.47
CA GLY A 348 13.62 -35.81 4.00
C GLY A 348 12.99 -35.97 2.62
N LYS A 349 13.13 -37.11 1.94
CA LYS A 349 12.43 -37.39 0.67
C LYS A 349 10.93 -37.63 0.89
N LEU A 350 10.15 -37.49 -0.19
CA LEU A 350 8.73 -37.85 -0.21
C LEU A 350 8.62 -39.38 -0.24
N SER A 351 7.82 -39.94 0.67
CA SER A 351 7.44 -41.35 0.68
C SER A 351 6.12 -41.51 -0.06
N LEU A 352 6.07 -42.40 -1.04
CA LEU A 352 4.83 -42.82 -1.72
C LEU A 352 4.66 -44.32 -1.53
N THR A 353 3.76 -44.72 -0.63
CA THR A 353 3.45 -46.12 -0.35
C THR A 353 2.19 -46.52 -1.10
N ILE A 354 2.25 -47.63 -1.82
CA ILE A 354 1.09 -48.23 -2.49
C ILE A 354 0.86 -49.65 -2.00
N ASP A 355 -0.40 -50.07 -2.02
CA ASP A 355 -0.78 -51.47 -1.85
C ASP A 355 -0.80 -52.13 -3.23
N VAL A 356 -0.18 -53.31 -3.31
CA VAL A 356 -0.04 -54.11 -4.54
C VAL A 356 -0.66 -55.47 -4.31
N ASP A 357 -1.48 -55.88 -5.27
CA ASP A 357 -2.06 -57.22 -5.36
C ASP A 357 -1.67 -57.82 -6.71
N TYR A 358 -0.99 -58.96 -6.68
CA TYR A 358 -0.49 -59.64 -7.86
C TYR A 358 -1.00 -61.08 -7.92
N ASP A 359 -1.78 -61.35 -8.97
CA ASP A 359 -2.39 -62.65 -9.24
C ASP A 359 -1.74 -63.28 -10.48
N ASN A 360 -0.89 -64.29 -10.29
CA ASN A 360 -0.24 -65.06 -11.35
C ASN A 360 -0.90 -66.43 -11.59
N ARG A 361 -2.14 -66.63 -11.13
CA ARG A 361 -2.81 -67.93 -11.17
C ARG A 361 -3.20 -68.29 -12.61
N SER A 362 -2.89 -69.52 -13.01
CA SER A 362 -3.48 -70.10 -14.23
C SER A 362 -5.00 -70.32 -14.06
N ASN A 363 -5.73 -70.40 -15.17
CA ASN A 363 -7.19 -70.65 -15.17
C ASN A 363 -7.62 -71.88 -14.34
N PHE A 364 -6.76 -72.90 -14.25
CA PHE A 364 -7.02 -74.08 -13.42
C PHE A 364 -6.84 -73.80 -11.92
N VAL A 365 -5.85 -72.99 -11.54
CA VAL A 365 -5.55 -72.65 -10.13
C VAL A 365 -6.63 -71.73 -9.57
N ARG A 366 -7.13 -70.75 -10.35
CA ARG A 366 -8.28 -69.90 -9.95
C ARG A 366 -9.54 -70.69 -9.60
N TRP A 367 -9.74 -71.89 -10.17
CA TRP A 367 -10.92 -72.72 -9.90
C TRP A 367 -10.85 -73.49 -8.57
N ILE A 368 -9.64 -73.75 -8.06
CA ILE A 368 -9.42 -74.53 -6.82
C ILE A 368 -8.96 -73.66 -5.64
N ASP A 369 -8.59 -72.40 -5.90
CA ASP A 369 -8.11 -71.45 -4.91
C ASP A 369 -9.26 -70.64 -4.30
N ILE A 370 -10.01 -71.25 -3.38
CA ILE A 370 -11.20 -70.64 -2.73
C ILE A 370 -10.81 -69.72 -1.56
N PHE A 371 -9.54 -69.71 -1.15
CA PHE A 371 -9.03 -68.99 0.02
C PHE A 371 -7.88 -68.02 -0.30
N ASP A 372 -7.64 -67.73 -1.58
CA ASP A 372 -6.63 -66.78 -2.09
C ASP A 372 -5.21 -67.00 -1.53
N TRP A 373 -4.79 -68.26 -1.38
CA TRP A 373 -3.49 -68.61 -0.77
C TRP A 373 -2.28 -68.34 -1.69
N PHE A 374 -2.54 -68.00 -2.94
CA PHE A 374 -1.51 -67.74 -3.95
C PHE A 374 -1.36 -66.27 -4.34
N ASP A 375 -2.21 -65.39 -3.81
CA ASP A 375 -2.16 -63.97 -4.14
C ASP A 375 -0.96 -63.33 -3.42
N THR A 376 -0.14 -62.58 -4.17
CA THR A 376 0.96 -61.84 -3.58
C THR A 376 0.48 -60.43 -3.26
N THR A 377 0.02 -60.25 -2.02
CA THR A 377 -0.33 -58.92 -1.50
C THR A 377 0.87 -58.31 -0.79
N GLY A 378 1.18 -57.05 -1.08
CA GLY A 378 2.32 -56.37 -0.48
C GLY A 378 2.18 -54.86 -0.49
N LYS A 379 3.09 -54.19 0.21
CA LYS A 379 3.24 -52.74 0.17
C LYS A 379 4.58 -52.38 -0.42
N ILE A 380 4.58 -51.45 -1.36
CA ILE A 380 5.81 -50.92 -1.94
C ILE A 380 5.89 -49.45 -1.58
N THR A 381 7.01 -49.05 -0.97
CA THR A 381 7.29 -47.65 -0.64
C THR A 381 8.37 -47.13 -1.58
N PHE A 382 8.06 -46.05 -2.28
CA PHE A 382 8.99 -45.32 -3.11
C PHE A 382 9.50 -44.08 -2.38
N ALA A 383 10.81 -43.91 -2.37
CA ALA A 383 11.46 -42.64 -2.10
C ALA A 383 11.41 -41.78 -3.38
N ALA A 384 10.92 -40.56 -3.27
CA ALA A 384 10.73 -39.66 -4.40
C ALA A 384 11.18 -38.24 -4.08
N VAL A 385 11.67 -37.53 -5.10
CA VAL A 385 12.04 -36.11 -5.01
C VAL A 385 11.01 -35.29 -5.77
N PRO A 386 10.16 -34.49 -5.09
CA PRO A 386 9.22 -33.62 -5.78
C PRO A 386 9.97 -32.50 -6.51
N ARG A 387 9.51 -32.17 -7.71
CA ARG A 387 10.07 -31.13 -8.57
C ARG A 387 8.95 -30.31 -9.21
N ILE A 388 9.27 -29.07 -9.55
CA ILE A 388 8.41 -28.16 -10.31
C ILE A 388 9.00 -28.01 -11.71
N ASP A 389 8.19 -28.24 -12.73
CA ASP A 389 8.42 -27.80 -14.10
C ASP A 389 7.60 -26.52 -14.31
N ALA A 390 8.23 -25.37 -14.09
CA ALA A 390 7.56 -24.06 -14.17
C ALA A 390 7.12 -23.69 -15.59
N GLU A 391 7.79 -24.22 -16.63
CA GLU A 391 7.39 -23.95 -18.02
C GLU A 391 6.12 -24.70 -18.41
N LYS A 392 5.86 -25.85 -17.77
CA LYS A 392 4.69 -26.69 -18.04
C LYS A 392 3.58 -26.56 -17.01
N ASP A 393 3.77 -25.72 -15.98
CA ASP A 393 2.90 -25.62 -14.82
C ASP A 393 2.60 -26.99 -14.18
N VAL A 394 3.65 -27.79 -13.98
CA VAL A 394 3.52 -29.16 -13.45
C VAL A 394 4.37 -29.36 -12.20
N VAL A 395 3.74 -29.87 -11.15
CA VAL A 395 4.45 -30.55 -10.06
C VAL A 395 4.54 -32.03 -10.40
N PHE A 396 5.71 -32.63 -10.26
CA PHE A 396 5.93 -34.05 -10.52
C PHE A 396 6.94 -34.62 -9.53
N VAL A 397 7.09 -35.93 -9.56
CA VAL A 397 8.08 -36.64 -8.75
C VAL A 397 9.14 -37.28 -9.64
N ASP A 398 10.38 -37.20 -9.19
CA ASP A 398 11.55 -37.76 -9.86
C ASP A 398 12.31 -38.70 -8.91
N GLY A 399 13.18 -39.55 -9.45
CA GLY A 399 14.05 -40.42 -8.66
C GLY A 399 13.30 -41.44 -7.81
N LEU A 400 12.32 -42.14 -8.40
CA LEU A 400 11.57 -43.22 -7.75
C LEU A 400 12.51 -44.39 -7.41
N GLU A 401 13.03 -44.38 -6.19
CA GLU A 401 13.90 -45.39 -5.61
C GLU A 401 13.09 -46.27 -4.65
N VAL A 402 13.35 -47.57 -4.67
CA VAL A 402 12.64 -48.53 -3.82
C VAL A 402 13.55 -48.87 -2.67
N ASP A 403 13.07 -48.65 -1.45
CA ASP A 403 13.78 -49.05 -0.24
C ASP A 403 13.49 -50.53 0.04
N SER A 404 14.40 -51.41 -0.41
CA SER A 404 14.31 -52.84 -0.11
C SER A 404 15.69 -53.50 -0.01
N ASP A 405 15.99 -54.07 1.15
CA ASP A 405 17.12 -54.97 1.36
C ASP A 405 16.58 -56.26 2.01
N THR A 406 16.25 -57.27 1.20
CA THR A 406 15.66 -58.52 1.68
C THR A 406 16.06 -59.70 0.81
N ASN A 407 16.12 -60.88 1.45
CA ASN A 407 16.52 -62.17 0.90
C ASN A 407 15.38 -63.21 0.92
N ASN A 408 14.14 -62.78 0.66
CA ASN A 408 12.94 -63.62 0.71
C ASN A 408 12.25 -63.62 -0.66
N ASN A 409 11.97 -64.80 -1.22
CA ASN A 409 11.38 -64.99 -2.56
C ASN A 409 10.07 -64.20 -2.80
N LEU A 410 9.23 -64.02 -1.77
CA LEU A 410 8.00 -63.20 -1.90
C LEU A 410 8.32 -61.70 -2.01
N VAL A 411 9.37 -61.26 -1.35
CA VAL A 411 9.84 -59.88 -1.41
C VAL A 411 10.63 -59.66 -2.70
N ASP A 412 11.34 -60.66 -3.22
CA ASP A 412 11.99 -60.60 -4.55
C ASP A 412 10.97 -60.31 -5.66
N ALA A 413 9.79 -60.94 -5.60
CA ALA A 413 8.70 -60.66 -6.54
C ALA A 413 8.21 -59.20 -6.44
N LEU A 414 8.04 -58.66 -5.22
CA LEU A 414 7.67 -57.26 -5.01
C LEU A 414 8.77 -56.29 -5.47
N VAL A 415 10.04 -56.66 -5.29
CA VAL A 415 11.20 -55.89 -5.78
C VAL A 415 11.23 -55.88 -7.31
N ASP A 416 10.98 -57.01 -7.97
CA ASP A 416 10.89 -57.06 -9.43
C ASP A 416 9.69 -56.26 -9.95
N ILE A 417 8.52 -56.36 -9.31
CA ILE A 417 7.34 -55.54 -9.61
C ILE A 417 7.66 -54.05 -9.47
N SER A 418 8.35 -53.64 -8.39
CA SER A 418 8.75 -52.24 -8.14
C SER A 418 9.66 -51.64 -9.23
N ARG A 419 10.37 -52.49 -9.97
CA ARG A 419 11.27 -52.11 -11.07
C ARG A 419 10.55 -52.03 -12.40
N LEU A 420 9.30 -52.49 -12.51
CA LEU A 420 8.54 -52.44 -13.75
C LEU A 420 8.33 -50.99 -14.23
N PRO A 421 8.63 -50.69 -15.51
CA PRO A 421 8.40 -49.35 -16.08
C PRO A 421 6.94 -48.91 -15.97
N ILE A 422 5.99 -49.83 -16.09
CA ILE A 422 4.55 -49.52 -16.00
C ILE A 422 4.15 -49.04 -14.60
N LEU A 423 4.69 -49.64 -13.54
CA LEU A 423 4.42 -49.22 -12.17
C LEU A 423 5.09 -47.87 -11.86
N ARG A 424 6.34 -47.68 -12.28
CA ARG A 424 7.03 -46.38 -12.12
C ARG A 424 6.29 -45.26 -12.86
N LYS A 425 5.80 -45.56 -14.07
CA LYS A 425 4.96 -44.65 -14.84
C LYS A 425 3.65 -44.34 -14.12
N PHE A 426 2.98 -45.35 -13.57
CA PHE A 426 1.77 -45.14 -12.77
C PHE A 426 2.01 -44.20 -11.59
N ILE A 427 3.04 -44.46 -10.76
CA ILE A 427 3.38 -43.59 -9.62
C ILE A 427 3.72 -42.18 -10.08
N SER A 428 4.51 -42.05 -11.14
CA SER A 428 4.86 -40.74 -11.71
C SER A 428 3.63 -39.98 -12.21
N ASP A 429 2.73 -40.64 -12.93
CA ASP A 429 1.50 -40.04 -13.47
C ASP A 429 0.46 -39.74 -12.36
N ALA A 430 0.43 -40.52 -11.28
CA ALA A 430 -0.45 -40.30 -10.13
C ALA A 430 0.03 -39.18 -9.21
N ALA A 431 1.34 -38.98 -9.11
CA ALA A 431 1.95 -37.88 -8.34
C ALA A 431 2.23 -36.63 -9.20
N LYS A 432 1.76 -36.62 -10.46
CA LYS A 432 1.86 -35.48 -11.37
C LYS A 432 0.62 -34.60 -11.25
N TYR A 433 0.82 -33.32 -10.94
CA TYR A 433 -0.24 -32.32 -10.86
C TYR A 433 0.01 -31.19 -11.85
N ASN A 434 -0.94 -30.97 -12.76
CA ASN A 434 -0.92 -29.80 -13.64
C ASN A 434 -1.75 -28.68 -13.00
N TYR A 435 -1.10 -27.58 -12.63
CA TYR A 435 -1.72 -26.44 -11.95
C TYR A 435 -2.03 -25.26 -12.87
N SER A 436 -1.84 -25.38 -14.20
CA SER A 436 -2.08 -24.28 -15.15
C SER A 436 -3.49 -23.70 -15.05
N GLY A 437 -4.51 -24.57 -14.92
CA GLY A 437 -5.91 -24.13 -14.80
C GLY A 437 -6.17 -23.34 -13.52
N ASP A 438 -5.64 -23.82 -12.39
CA ASP A 438 -5.78 -23.13 -11.11
C ASP A 438 -5.03 -21.80 -11.09
N LEU A 439 -3.84 -21.78 -11.71
CA LEU A 439 -3.03 -20.59 -11.85
C LEU A 439 -3.77 -19.52 -12.65
N GLN A 440 -4.33 -19.88 -13.81
CA GLN A 440 -5.11 -18.97 -14.65
C GLN A 440 -6.35 -18.46 -13.92
N GLN A 441 -7.08 -19.34 -13.23
CA GLN A 441 -8.25 -18.95 -12.44
C GLN A 441 -7.86 -17.99 -11.29
N GLY A 442 -6.75 -18.27 -10.61
CA GLY A 442 -6.20 -17.42 -9.55
C GLY A 442 -5.82 -16.04 -10.08
N ILE A 443 -5.14 -15.98 -11.23
CA ILE A 443 -4.77 -14.72 -11.89
C ILE A 443 -6.02 -13.92 -12.28
N SER A 444 -7.03 -14.56 -12.88
CA SER A 444 -8.29 -13.89 -13.26
C SER A 444 -8.99 -13.31 -12.03
N THR A 445 -9.11 -14.11 -10.97
CA THR A 445 -9.78 -13.71 -9.73
C THR A 445 -9.05 -12.54 -9.04
N ALA A 446 -7.71 -12.58 -9.01
CA ALA A 446 -6.89 -11.50 -8.47
C ALA A 446 -7.06 -10.21 -9.29
N ASN A 447 -7.05 -10.31 -10.62
CA ASN A 447 -7.21 -9.16 -11.51
C ASN A 447 -8.60 -8.51 -11.39
N GLU A 448 -9.66 -9.30 -11.19
CA GLU A 448 -11.00 -8.77 -10.91
C GLU A 448 -11.04 -8.01 -9.57
N ALA A 449 -10.33 -8.50 -8.55
CA ALA A 449 -10.31 -7.88 -7.23
C ALA A 449 -9.46 -6.60 -7.13
N MET A 450 -8.44 -6.43 -7.99
CA MET A 450 -7.50 -5.31 -7.93
C MET A 450 -7.99 -4.03 -8.64
N ASN A 451 -9.06 -4.11 -9.42
CA ASN A 451 -9.57 -2.99 -10.21
C ASN A 451 -10.82 -2.41 -9.56
N VAL A 452 -10.66 -1.29 -8.85
CA VAL A 452 -11.71 -0.69 -8.02
C VAL A 452 -11.84 0.79 -8.32
N GLN A 453 -13.07 1.24 -8.56
CA GLN A 453 -13.43 2.66 -8.55
C GLN A 453 -13.98 3.00 -7.17
N LEU A 454 -13.33 3.96 -6.49
CA LEU A 454 -13.75 4.48 -5.20
C LEU A 454 -14.46 5.82 -5.38
N GLU A 455 -15.00 6.35 -4.27
CA GLU A 455 -15.56 7.71 -4.21
C GLU A 455 -14.50 8.78 -4.54
N ASP A 456 -14.93 10.02 -4.78
CA ASP A 456 -14.08 11.17 -5.08
C ASP A 456 -13.19 11.04 -6.34
N GLY A 457 -13.57 10.15 -7.27
CA GLY A 457 -12.86 9.97 -8.54
C GLY A 457 -11.52 9.27 -8.41
N ILE A 458 -11.33 8.49 -7.34
CA ILE A 458 -10.15 7.66 -7.12
C ILE A 458 -10.35 6.32 -7.85
N ARG A 459 -9.40 5.94 -8.69
CA ARG A 459 -9.39 4.70 -9.46
C ARG A 459 -8.12 3.93 -9.17
N ILE A 460 -8.27 2.72 -8.66
CA ILE A 460 -7.19 1.75 -8.47
C ILE A 460 -7.19 0.84 -9.68
N THR A 461 -6.06 0.76 -10.40
CA THR A 461 -5.88 -0.15 -11.53
C THR A 461 -4.71 -1.07 -11.24
N GLY A 462 -4.94 -2.38 -11.29
CA GLY A 462 -3.93 -3.39 -11.06
C GLY A 462 -4.00 -4.53 -12.05
N THR A 463 -2.86 -5.15 -12.33
CA THR A 463 -2.75 -6.32 -13.20
C THR A 463 -1.64 -7.23 -12.68
N LEU A 464 -2.01 -8.43 -12.27
CA LEU A 464 -1.11 -9.54 -12.00
C LEU A 464 -0.66 -10.09 -13.35
N THR A 465 0.62 -9.92 -13.65
CA THR A 465 1.20 -10.27 -14.95
C THR A 465 1.81 -11.67 -14.95
N ALA A 466 2.32 -12.12 -13.81
CA ALA A 466 2.96 -13.42 -13.66
C ALA A 466 2.73 -13.98 -12.27
N ALA A 467 2.63 -15.29 -12.18
CA ALA A 467 2.67 -16.02 -10.92
C ALA A 467 3.39 -17.35 -11.16
N ASP A 468 4.52 -17.55 -10.49
CA ASP A 468 5.41 -18.69 -10.74
C ASP A 468 5.65 -19.46 -9.44
N MET A 469 5.65 -20.79 -9.49
CA MET A 469 6.12 -21.62 -8.38
C MET A 469 7.62 -21.85 -8.51
N GLU A 470 8.37 -21.62 -7.42
CA GLU A 470 9.83 -21.58 -7.50
C GLU A 470 10.52 -22.69 -6.71
N GLN A 471 10.06 -22.95 -5.49
CA GLN A 471 10.66 -23.93 -4.59
C GLN A 471 9.62 -24.95 -4.16
N ILE A 472 10.09 -26.18 -3.93
CA ILE A 472 9.29 -27.26 -3.34
C ILE A 472 10.16 -28.01 -2.33
N SER A 473 9.59 -28.28 -1.16
CA SER A 473 10.25 -29.03 -0.09
C SER A 473 9.25 -29.93 0.62
N VAL A 474 9.73 -31.05 1.17
CA VAL A 474 8.90 -32.01 1.91
C VAL A 474 8.99 -31.69 3.40
N LEU A 475 7.85 -31.35 3.99
CA LEU A 475 7.67 -31.13 5.43
C LEU A 475 7.01 -32.37 6.08
N GLU A 476 6.89 -32.36 7.42
CA GLU A 476 6.37 -33.52 8.18
C GLU A 476 4.95 -33.96 7.77
N ASN A 477 4.13 -33.02 7.29
CA ASN A 477 2.71 -33.23 6.99
C ASN A 477 2.31 -32.89 5.54
N GLY A 478 3.28 -32.61 4.65
CA GLY A 478 2.96 -32.21 3.28
C GLY A 478 4.13 -31.63 2.49
N LEU A 479 3.81 -31.04 1.35
CA LEU A 479 4.72 -30.33 0.47
C LEU A 479 4.57 -28.82 0.71
N SER A 480 5.67 -28.15 1.02
CA SER A 480 5.75 -26.69 1.04
C SER A 480 6.27 -26.20 -0.29
N MET A 481 5.63 -25.18 -0.83
CA MET A 481 6.01 -24.52 -2.07
C MET A 481 6.08 -23.01 -1.85
N SER A 482 6.84 -22.30 -2.68
CA SER A 482 6.82 -20.83 -2.71
C SER A 482 6.37 -20.38 -4.09
N ALA A 483 5.31 -19.59 -4.13
CA ALA A 483 4.89 -18.88 -5.34
C ALA A 483 5.39 -17.43 -5.28
N THR A 484 5.75 -16.86 -6.42
CA THR A 484 5.98 -15.41 -6.56
C THR A 484 4.95 -14.86 -7.52
N ALA A 485 4.14 -13.92 -7.06
CA ALA A 485 3.10 -13.24 -7.82
C ALA A 485 3.55 -11.80 -8.10
N GLY A 486 3.77 -11.46 -9.38
CA GLY A 486 4.29 -10.18 -9.82
C GLY A 486 3.34 -9.45 -10.78
N GLY A 487 3.21 -8.15 -10.61
CA GLY A 487 2.29 -7.35 -11.41
C GLY A 487 2.52 -5.84 -11.31
N THR A 488 1.59 -5.10 -11.88
CA THR A 488 1.57 -3.64 -11.85
C THR A 488 0.36 -3.13 -11.10
N VAL A 489 0.50 -1.95 -10.49
CA VAL A 489 -0.57 -1.25 -9.78
C VAL A 489 -0.39 0.25 -9.92
N SER A 490 -1.49 1.00 -9.98
CA SER A 490 -1.50 2.45 -10.01
C SER A 490 -2.79 3.01 -9.40
N ILE A 491 -2.70 4.22 -8.87
CA ILE A 491 -3.83 4.99 -8.37
C ILE A 491 -3.93 6.28 -9.17
N ASP A 492 -5.10 6.53 -9.72
CA ASP A 492 -5.43 7.75 -10.43
C ASP A 492 -6.52 8.52 -9.68
N VAL A 493 -6.35 9.84 -9.56
CA VAL A 493 -7.32 10.73 -8.89
C VAL A 493 -7.72 11.85 -9.84
N GLY A 494 -8.98 11.81 -10.29
CA GLY A 494 -9.53 12.81 -11.21
C GLY A 494 -8.95 12.77 -12.63
N LEU A 495 -8.48 11.59 -13.07
CA LEU A 495 -7.96 11.32 -14.42
C LEU A 495 -8.92 10.48 -15.25
#